data_AF-A0A7C7FYZ1-F1
#
_entry.id   AF-A0A7C7FYZ1-F1
#
_cell.length_a   1.000
_cell.length_b   1.000
_cell.length_c   1.000
_cell.angle_alpha   90.00
_cell.angle_beta   90.00
_cell.angle_gamma   90.00
#
_symmetry.space_group_name_H-M   'P 1'
#
loop_
_entity.id
_entity.type
_entity.pdbx_description
1 polymer ?
#
loop_
_entity_poly.entity_id
_entity_poly.type
_entity_poly.pdbx_seq_one_letter_code
_entity_poly.pdbx_strand_id
1 'polypeptide(L)'
;MANSKRKAKCCGERVRDYIVINNVAYCSREAAVKWSYANKEVGKAIKHKAQKKEYNANRLPPRKTATKKACHEYIRYRDKDDCCICCGEPLQAGYHAGHWLESGANPKVRYDEDNIHGQNVSCNVFKGGDSGNYKENLIAKIGIDRVNRLLELKGGAVKRTADDYREIEALYKSKLKQITAG
;
A
#
# COMPACT_ATOMS: atom_id res chain seq x y z
N MET A 1 -5.97 39.51 32.00
CA MET A 1 -5.30 39.15 30.73
C MET A 1 -6.10 39.78 29.60
N ALA A 2 -5.50 40.65 28.79
CA ALA A 2 -6.21 41.32 27.70
C ALA A 2 -6.78 40.28 26.73
N ASN A 3 -8.06 40.39 26.37
CA ASN A 3 -8.74 39.46 25.47
C ASN A 3 -8.14 39.58 24.06
N SER A 4 -7.06 38.83 23.81
CA SER A 4 -6.32 38.86 22.55
C SER A 4 -7.24 38.41 21.43
N LYS A 5 -7.29 39.16 20.32
CA LYS A 5 -8.13 38.82 19.17
C LYS A 5 -7.89 37.37 18.73
N ARG A 6 -8.93 36.56 18.56
CA ARG A 6 -8.85 35.20 17.99
C ARG A 6 -9.47 35.15 16.61
N LYS A 7 -8.94 34.28 15.73
CA LYS A 7 -9.50 34.05 14.40
C LYS A 7 -10.76 33.19 14.54
N ALA A 8 -11.93 33.75 14.23
CA ALA A 8 -13.19 33.03 14.26
C ALA A 8 -13.28 32.04 13.10
N LYS A 9 -13.75 30.81 13.36
CA LYS A 9 -13.87 29.76 12.35
C LYS A 9 -15.01 30.00 11.36
N CYS A 10 -16.06 30.71 11.79
CA CYS A 10 -17.24 30.98 10.97
C CYS A 10 -17.00 31.97 9.82
N CYS A 11 -16.24 33.04 10.06
CA CYS A 11 -15.98 34.10 9.06
C CYS A 11 -14.48 34.27 8.71
N GLY A 12 -13.56 33.71 9.52
CA GLY A 12 -12.12 33.85 9.29
C GLY A 12 -11.51 35.15 9.83
N GLU A 13 -12.30 36.05 10.41
CA GLU A 13 -11.82 37.34 10.93
C GLU A 13 -11.26 37.22 12.36
N ARG A 14 -10.43 38.20 12.75
CA ARG A 14 -9.88 38.29 14.11
C ARG A 14 -10.77 39.13 15.01
N VAL A 15 -11.55 38.48 15.86
CA VAL A 15 -12.54 39.10 16.75
C VAL A 15 -12.04 39.17 18.20
N ARG A 16 -12.42 40.22 18.94
CA ARG A 16 -12.17 40.33 20.39
C ARG A 16 -13.26 39.63 21.19
N ASP A 17 -14.51 39.79 20.76
CA ASP A 17 -15.66 39.14 21.35
C ASP A 17 -15.95 37.85 20.59
N TYR A 18 -15.80 36.73 21.28
CA TYR A 18 -16.01 35.40 20.74
C TYR A 18 -16.45 34.44 21.82
N ILE A 19 -17.07 33.35 21.39
CA ILE A 19 -17.25 32.16 22.20
C ILE A 19 -16.26 31.08 21.74
N VAL A 20 -15.95 30.13 22.63
CA VAL A 20 -15.13 28.97 22.29
C VAL A 20 -15.98 27.71 22.42
N ILE A 21 -16.01 26.89 21.37
CA ILE A 21 -16.64 25.56 21.35
C ILE A 21 -15.60 24.57 20.83
N ASN A 22 -15.34 23.48 21.55
CA ASN A 22 -14.33 22.48 21.19
C ASN A 22 -12.96 23.08 20.81
N ASN A 23 -12.48 24.04 21.60
CA ASN A 23 -11.23 24.80 21.36
C ASN A 23 -11.18 25.64 20.07
N VAL A 24 -12.32 25.87 19.42
CA VAL A 24 -12.45 26.71 18.23
C VAL A 24 -13.23 27.98 18.56
N ALA A 25 -12.74 29.14 18.14
CA ALA A 25 -13.40 30.43 18.36
C ALA A 25 -14.48 30.70 17.30
N TYR A 26 -15.61 31.27 17.72
CA TYR A 26 -16.73 31.69 16.86
C TYR A 26 -17.25 33.06 17.29
N CYS A 27 -17.76 33.86 16.35
CA CYS A 27 -18.27 35.21 16.65
C CYS A 27 -19.46 35.19 17.62
N SER A 28 -20.31 34.16 17.57
CA SER A 28 -21.45 33.98 18.46
C SER A 28 -21.92 32.53 18.45
N ARG A 29 -22.83 32.17 19.35
CA ARG A 29 -23.46 30.84 19.37
C ARG A 29 -24.22 30.57 18.07
N GLU A 30 -24.96 31.57 17.58
CA GLU A 30 -25.66 31.47 16.29
C GLU A 30 -24.71 31.26 15.12
N ALA A 31 -23.59 31.98 15.09
CA ALA A 31 -22.59 31.82 14.04
C ALA A 31 -21.94 30.43 14.05
N ALA A 32 -21.73 29.84 15.24
CA ALA A 32 -21.25 28.47 15.37
C ALA A 32 -22.26 27.45 14.84
N VAL A 33 -23.54 27.63 15.18
CA VAL A 33 -24.63 26.75 14.72
C VAL A 33 -24.78 26.82 13.19
N LYS A 34 -24.87 28.02 12.61
CA LYS A 34 -24.96 28.22 11.15
C LYS A 34 -23.77 27.58 10.43
N TRP A 35 -22.55 27.79 10.94
CA TRP A 35 -21.36 27.18 10.38
C TRP A 35 -21.39 25.64 10.44
N SER A 36 -21.85 25.07 11.55
CA SER A 36 -21.99 23.61 11.69
C SER A 36 -23.00 23.02 10.71
N TYR A 37 -24.14 23.67 10.48
CA TYR A 37 -25.14 23.23 9.50
C TYR A 37 -24.62 23.35 8.07
N ALA A 38 -23.96 24.46 7.72
CA ALA A 38 -23.36 24.66 6.41
C ALA A 38 -22.26 23.62 6.10
N ASN A 39 -21.56 23.12 7.11
CA ASN A 39 -20.48 22.14 6.98
C ASN A 39 -20.88 20.70 7.34
N LYS A 40 -22.19 20.41 7.43
CA LYS A 40 -22.71 19.09 7.81
C LYS A 40 -22.19 17.96 6.92
N GLU A 41 -22.09 18.20 5.61
CA GLU A 41 -21.59 17.21 4.64
C GLU A 41 -20.09 16.91 4.82
N VAL A 42 -19.30 17.92 5.20
CA VAL A 42 -17.88 17.73 5.54
C VAL A 42 -17.75 16.83 6.78
N GLY A 43 -18.58 17.06 7.81
CA GLY A 43 -18.64 16.21 9.00
C GLY A 43 -19.03 14.76 8.67
N LYS A 44 -20.03 14.56 7.82
CA LYS A 44 -20.42 13.22 7.32
C LYS A 44 -19.28 12.55 6.56
N ALA A 45 -18.59 13.26 5.68
CA ALA A 45 -17.47 12.72 4.91
C ALA A 45 -16.31 12.26 5.81
N ILE A 46 -15.98 13.05 6.85
CA ILE A 46 -14.96 12.66 7.85
C ILE A 46 -15.38 11.40 8.60
N LYS A 47 -16.63 11.33 9.08
CA LYS A 47 -17.16 10.15 9.79
C LYS A 47 -17.18 8.92 8.89
N HIS A 48 -17.63 9.05 7.65
CA HIS A 48 -17.65 7.98 6.67
C HIS A 48 -16.23 7.50 6.31
N LYS A 49 -15.26 8.40 6.19
CA LYS A 49 -13.84 8.05 5.97
C LYS A 49 -13.26 7.27 7.16
N ALA A 50 -13.56 7.68 8.39
CA ALA A 50 -13.13 6.97 9.59
C ALA A 50 -13.75 5.57 9.68
N GLN A 51 -15.08 5.46 9.49
CA GLN A 51 -15.79 4.18 9.46
C GLN A 51 -15.29 3.26 8.34
N LYS A 52 -15.04 3.80 7.14
CA LYS A 52 -14.48 3.03 6.03
C LYS A 52 -13.07 2.54 6.33
N LYS A 53 -12.25 3.32 7.03
CA LYS A 53 -10.90 2.91 7.46
C LYS A 53 -10.97 1.75 8.45
N GLU A 54 -11.86 1.83 9.44
CA GLU A 54 -12.10 0.79 10.44
C GLU A 54 -12.69 -0.48 9.80
N TYR A 55 -13.73 -0.33 8.99
CA TYR A 55 -14.35 -1.41 8.23
C TYR A 55 -13.35 -2.14 7.31
N ASN A 56 -12.53 -1.39 6.57
CA ASN A 56 -11.49 -1.96 5.72
C ASN A 56 -10.37 -2.61 6.53
N ALA A 57 -10.15 -2.19 7.77
CA ALA A 57 -9.08 -2.75 8.58
C ALA A 57 -9.31 -4.23 8.85
N ASN A 58 -10.57 -4.67 8.96
CA ASN A 58 -10.95 -6.03 9.36
C ASN A 58 -11.38 -6.93 8.19
N ARG A 59 -11.48 -6.40 6.96
CA ARG A 59 -11.88 -7.20 5.79
C ARG A 59 -10.71 -7.76 5.02
N LEU A 60 -10.88 -9.00 4.55
CA LEU A 60 -9.89 -9.72 3.75
C LEU A 60 -9.51 -9.01 2.43
N PRO A 61 -10.44 -8.50 1.59
CA PRO A 61 -10.03 -7.93 0.30
C PRO A 61 -9.13 -6.69 0.44
N PRO A 62 -9.44 -5.68 1.29
CA PRO A 62 -8.52 -4.57 1.53
C PRO A 62 -7.16 -5.01 2.09
N ARG A 63 -7.15 -6.01 2.98
CA ARG A 63 -5.90 -6.53 3.57
C ARG A 63 -5.03 -7.25 2.56
N LYS A 64 -5.62 -8.06 1.68
CA LYS A 64 -4.92 -8.71 0.56
C LYS A 64 -4.29 -7.67 -0.38
N THR A 65 -5.01 -6.59 -0.68
CA THR A 65 -4.49 -5.48 -1.50
C THR A 65 -3.34 -4.74 -0.81
N ALA A 66 -3.48 -4.43 0.49
CA ALA A 66 -2.43 -3.77 1.26
C ALA A 66 -1.16 -4.62 1.35
N THR A 67 -1.32 -5.93 1.60
CA THR A 67 -0.21 -6.91 1.63
C THR A 67 0.50 -6.98 0.29
N LYS A 68 -0.26 -7.11 -0.81
CA LYS A 68 0.30 -7.12 -2.17
C LYS A 68 1.12 -5.85 -2.43
N LYS A 69 0.58 -4.69 -2.07
CA LYS A 69 1.28 -3.41 -2.26
C LYS A 69 2.59 -3.38 -1.49
N ALA A 70 2.59 -3.75 -0.20
CA ALA A 70 3.80 -3.75 0.63
C ALA A 70 4.88 -4.70 0.09
N CYS A 71 4.50 -5.93 -0.26
CA CYS A 71 5.39 -6.91 -0.88
C CYS A 71 5.99 -6.38 -2.20
N HIS A 72 5.16 -5.88 -3.11
CA HIS A 72 5.61 -5.37 -4.41
C HIS A 72 6.47 -4.11 -4.29
N GLU A 73 6.25 -3.28 -3.26
CA GLU A 73 7.06 -2.10 -3.01
C GLU A 73 8.46 -2.48 -2.53
N TYR A 74 8.55 -3.43 -1.60
CA TYR A 74 9.83 -4.02 -1.18
C TYR A 74 10.58 -4.66 -2.35
N ILE A 75 9.93 -5.53 -3.15
CA ILE A 75 10.60 -6.21 -4.27
C ILE A 75 11.13 -5.22 -5.30
N ARG A 76 10.35 -4.17 -5.62
CA ARG A 76 10.83 -3.12 -6.51
C ARG A 76 12.06 -2.44 -5.93
N TYR A 77 12.01 -2.00 -4.67
CA TYR A 77 13.18 -1.35 -4.08
C TYR A 77 14.41 -2.29 -3.99
N ARG A 78 14.21 -3.56 -3.65
CA ARG A 78 15.25 -4.59 -3.59
C ARG A 78 15.95 -4.79 -4.94
N ASP A 79 15.17 -4.84 -6.02
CA ASP A 79 15.66 -5.15 -7.37
C ASP A 79 15.94 -3.90 -8.21
N LYS A 80 15.90 -2.69 -7.64
CA LYS A 80 15.92 -1.42 -8.40
C LYS A 80 17.16 -1.25 -9.29
N ASP A 81 18.27 -1.86 -8.91
CA ASP A 81 19.56 -1.80 -9.59
C ASP A 81 19.85 -3.07 -10.40
N ASP A 82 18.91 -4.03 -10.43
CA ASP A 82 19.00 -5.24 -11.25
C ASP A 82 18.50 -4.98 -12.69
N CYS A 83 18.77 -5.94 -13.57
CA CYS A 83 18.07 -6.03 -14.86
C CYS A 83 16.72 -6.74 -14.73
N CYS A 84 15.85 -6.55 -15.73
CA CYS A 84 14.60 -7.28 -15.87
C CYS A 84 14.87 -8.79 -15.87
N ILE A 85 14.28 -9.51 -14.91
CA ILE A 85 14.44 -10.96 -14.74
C ILE A 85 14.08 -11.76 -16.01
N CYS A 86 13.25 -11.18 -16.87
CA CYS A 86 12.64 -11.85 -17.98
C CYS A 86 13.44 -11.71 -19.29
N CYS A 87 14.08 -10.55 -19.51
CA CYS A 87 14.78 -10.25 -20.75
C CYS A 87 16.25 -9.84 -20.58
N GLY A 88 16.74 -9.65 -19.35
CA GLY A 88 18.13 -9.24 -19.07
C GLY A 88 18.45 -7.77 -19.35
N GLU A 89 17.54 -7.03 -19.99
CA GLU A 89 17.65 -5.59 -20.21
C GLU A 89 17.48 -4.79 -18.89
N PRO A 90 18.04 -3.57 -18.77
CA PRO A 90 17.84 -2.71 -17.62
C PRO A 90 16.37 -2.48 -17.28
N LEU A 91 16.07 -2.33 -15.99
CA LEU A 91 14.72 -2.00 -15.52
C LEU A 91 14.33 -0.58 -15.94
N GLN A 92 13.18 -0.45 -16.61
CA GLN A 92 12.61 0.81 -17.05
C GLN A 92 11.81 1.49 -15.95
N ALA A 93 11.68 2.81 -16.00
CA ALA A 93 10.84 3.56 -15.07
C ALA A 93 9.41 2.97 -15.01
N GLY A 94 8.94 2.65 -13.81
CA GLY A 94 7.63 2.03 -13.62
C GLY A 94 7.59 0.51 -13.81
N TYR A 95 8.74 -0.18 -13.83
CA TYR A 95 8.79 -1.64 -13.80
C TYR A 95 7.97 -2.26 -12.65
N HIS A 96 7.58 -3.51 -12.84
CA HIS A 96 6.71 -4.26 -11.94
C HIS A 96 7.52 -5.24 -11.06
N ALA A 97 6.87 -5.70 -9.98
CA ALA A 97 7.26 -6.93 -9.29
C ALA A 97 6.44 -8.09 -9.91
N GLY A 98 7.05 -8.84 -10.83
CA GLY A 98 6.41 -9.90 -11.61
C GLY A 98 6.65 -11.28 -11.00
N HIS A 99 5.64 -12.16 -11.09
CA HIS A 99 5.69 -13.52 -10.56
C HIS A 99 6.17 -14.52 -11.63
N TRP A 100 7.05 -15.46 -11.27
CA TRP A 100 7.34 -16.61 -12.15
C TRP A 100 6.17 -17.59 -12.17
N LEU A 101 5.81 -18.13 -11.00
CA LEU A 101 4.59 -18.91 -10.80
C LEU A 101 3.43 -17.97 -10.46
N GLU A 102 2.45 -17.92 -11.35
CA GLU A 102 1.33 -16.99 -11.30
C GLU A 102 0.63 -16.98 -9.92
N SER A 103 0.50 -15.78 -9.33
CA SER A 103 0.00 -15.63 -7.95
C SER A 103 -1.43 -16.10 -7.71
N GLY A 104 -2.26 -16.15 -8.77
CA GLY A 104 -3.65 -16.62 -8.73
C GLY A 104 -3.73 -18.12 -8.46
N ALA A 105 -3.05 -18.90 -9.29
CA ALA A 105 -2.99 -20.36 -9.23
C ALA A 105 -2.03 -20.92 -8.16
N ASN A 106 -1.06 -20.12 -7.69
CA ASN A 106 0.01 -20.60 -6.80
C ASN A 106 0.03 -19.87 -5.45
N PRO A 107 -0.98 -20.07 -4.57
CA PRO A 107 -1.12 -19.31 -3.32
C PRO A 107 -0.05 -19.60 -2.26
N LYS A 108 0.65 -20.74 -2.36
CA LYS A 108 1.77 -21.11 -1.47
C LYS A 108 2.97 -20.20 -1.66
N VAL A 109 3.28 -19.84 -2.92
CA VAL A 109 4.43 -19.01 -3.31
C VAL A 109 4.05 -17.56 -3.67
N ARG A 110 2.83 -17.14 -3.33
CA ARG A 110 2.28 -15.82 -3.71
C ARG A 110 3.11 -14.63 -3.18
N TYR A 111 3.64 -14.77 -1.98
CA TYR A 111 4.45 -13.76 -1.30
C TYR A 111 5.85 -14.32 -1.02
N ASP A 112 6.32 -15.18 -1.90
CA ASP A 112 7.64 -15.78 -1.79
C ASP A 112 8.63 -14.95 -2.58
N GLU A 113 9.68 -14.45 -1.94
CA GLU A 113 10.63 -13.51 -2.56
C GLU A 113 11.44 -14.14 -3.70
N ASP A 114 11.51 -15.47 -3.75
CA ASP A 114 12.14 -16.27 -4.81
C ASP A 114 11.24 -16.40 -6.05
N ASN A 115 9.95 -16.10 -5.88
CA ASN A 115 8.97 -16.18 -6.95
C ASN A 115 8.66 -14.81 -7.56
N ILE A 116 9.23 -13.71 -7.03
CA ILE A 116 8.86 -12.34 -7.39
C ILE A 116 10.11 -11.50 -7.62
N HIS A 117 10.22 -10.92 -8.82
CA HIS A 117 11.37 -10.12 -9.21
C HIS A 117 11.00 -8.88 -10.03
N GLY A 118 11.94 -7.94 -10.14
CA GLY A 118 11.87 -6.80 -11.05
C GLY A 118 11.65 -7.25 -12.49
N GLN A 119 10.56 -6.79 -13.10
CA GLN A 119 10.18 -7.14 -14.47
C GLN A 119 9.63 -5.92 -15.20
N ASN A 120 10.17 -5.64 -16.39
CA ASN A 120 9.66 -4.57 -17.25
C ASN A 120 8.20 -4.81 -17.63
N VAL A 121 7.41 -3.73 -17.70
CA VAL A 121 5.98 -3.78 -18.03
C VAL A 121 5.74 -4.50 -19.35
N SER A 122 6.61 -4.27 -20.34
CA SER A 122 6.51 -4.90 -21.65
C SER A 122 6.62 -6.43 -21.60
N CYS A 123 7.48 -6.94 -20.71
CA CYS A 123 7.66 -8.37 -20.51
C CYS A 123 6.52 -8.97 -19.67
N ASN A 124 6.14 -8.27 -18.59
CA ASN A 124 5.12 -8.76 -17.67
C ASN A 124 3.71 -8.77 -18.29
N VAL A 125 3.35 -7.73 -19.03
CA VAL A 125 1.97 -7.55 -19.54
C VAL A 125 1.83 -8.04 -20.98
N PHE A 126 2.68 -7.58 -21.91
CA PHE A 126 2.47 -7.84 -23.34
C PHE A 126 3.02 -9.19 -23.82
N LYS A 127 3.94 -9.81 -23.07
CA LYS A 127 4.54 -11.12 -23.39
C LYS A 127 4.03 -12.24 -22.47
N GLY A 128 2.88 -12.05 -21.82
CA GLY A 128 2.25 -13.09 -21.00
C GLY A 128 3.01 -13.46 -19.72
N GLY A 129 3.87 -12.57 -19.22
CA GLY A 129 4.64 -12.80 -18.00
C GLY A 129 6.00 -13.47 -18.23
N ASP A 130 6.29 -13.96 -19.43
CA ASP A 130 7.59 -14.52 -19.80
C ASP A 130 7.94 -14.26 -21.28
N SER A 131 9.06 -13.58 -21.53
CA SER A 131 9.65 -13.41 -22.86
C SER A 131 10.51 -14.58 -23.31
N GLY A 132 10.48 -15.70 -22.57
CA GLY A 132 11.11 -16.98 -22.90
C GLY A 132 12.36 -17.31 -22.09
N ASN A 133 12.83 -16.41 -21.22
CA ASN A 133 14.08 -16.58 -20.47
C ASN A 133 13.91 -16.43 -18.95
N TYR A 134 12.68 -16.27 -18.43
CA TYR A 134 12.49 -16.04 -16.99
C TYR A 134 13.09 -17.20 -16.19
N LYS A 135 12.81 -18.46 -16.57
CA LYS A 135 13.28 -19.63 -15.83
C LYS A 135 14.80 -19.72 -15.77
N GLU A 136 15.48 -19.52 -16.90
CA GLU A 136 16.93 -19.59 -17.03
C GLU A 136 17.60 -18.50 -16.17
N ASN A 137 17.11 -17.27 -16.26
CA ASN A 137 17.60 -16.16 -15.44
C ASN A 137 17.30 -16.37 -13.95
N LEU A 138 16.16 -16.98 -13.62
CA LEU A 138 15.80 -17.31 -12.26
C LEU A 138 16.77 -18.36 -11.69
N ILE A 139 17.06 -19.43 -12.42
CA ILE A 139 18.07 -20.43 -12.04
C ILE A 139 19.42 -19.77 -11.80
N ALA A 140 19.84 -18.84 -12.67
CA ALA A 140 21.08 -18.10 -12.49
C ALA A 140 21.06 -17.20 -11.24
N LYS A 141 19.92 -16.58 -10.91
CA LYS A 141 19.79 -15.64 -9.78
C LYS A 141 19.68 -16.33 -8.42
N ILE A 142 18.93 -17.43 -8.32
CA ILE A 142 18.62 -18.07 -7.02
C ILE A 142 19.14 -19.50 -6.89
N GLY A 143 19.67 -20.09 -7.95
CA GLY A 143 20.13 -21.48 -7.99
C GLY A 143 19.00 -22.49 -8.26
N ILE A 144 19.37 -23.63 -8.83
CA ILE A 144 18.41 -24.66 -9.27
C ILE A 144 17.60 -25.26 -8.12
N ASP A 145 18.21 -25.42 -6.93
CA ASP A 145 17.53 -26.01 -5.77
C ASP A 145 16.35 -25.16 -5.30
N ARG A 146 16.51 -23.84 -5.27
CA ARG A 146 15.44 -22.91 -4.90
C ARG A 146 14.35 -22.84 -5.97
N VAL A 147 14.72 -22.95 -7.23
CA VAL A 147 13.75 -23.09 -8.34
C VAL A 147 12.95 -24.39 -8.21
N ASN A 148 13.60 -25.50 -7.90
CA ASN A 148 12.93 -26.78 -7.68
C ASN A 148 11.97 -26.72 -6.48
N ARG A 149 12.38 -26.06 -5.38
CA ARG A 149 11.48 -25.80 -4.23
C ARG A 149 10.22 -25.04 -4.63
N LEU A 150 10.32 -24.05 -5.52
CA LEU A 150 9.14 -23.32 -6.02
C LEU A 150 8.21 -24.24 -6.81
N LEU A 151 8.77 -25.13 -7.63
CA LEU A 151 8.00 -26.10 -8.42
C LEU A 151 7.28 -27.13 -7.53
N GLU A 152 7.93 -27.60 -6.46
CA GLU A 152 7.32 -28.50 -5.46
C GLU A 152 6.12 -27.83 -4.76
N LEU A 153 6.16 -26.51 -4.61
CA LEU A 153 5.10 -25.71 -4.00
C LEU A 153 4.05 -25.19 -4.99
N LYS A 154 4.14 -25.56 -6.28
CA LYS A 154 3.21 -25.14 -7.33
C LYS A 154 1.77 -25.60 -7.00
N GLY A 155 0.81 -24.72 -7.23
CA GLY A 155 -0.61 -24.98 -6.99
C GLY A 155 -1.03 -25.01 -5.52
N GLY A 156 -2.04 -25.82 -5.23
CA GLY A 156 -2.61 -26.00 -3.90
C GLY A 156 -3.51 -24.86 -3.42
N ALA A 157 -3.87 -24.90 -2.14
CA ALA A 157 -4.72 -23.90 -1.50
C ALA A 157 -4.06 -23.40 -0.21
N VAL A 158 -4.12 -22.08 0.02
CA VAL A 158 -3.74 -21.47 1.30
C VAL A 158 -4.88 -20.57 1.74
N LYS A 159 -5.48 -20.91 2.87
CA LYS A 159 -6.44 -20.03 3.56
C LYS A 159 -5.65 -19.09 4.44
N ARG A 160 -5.86 -17.78 4.27
CA ARG A 160 -5.25 -16.73 5.09
C ARG A 160 -6.34 -15.90 5.76
N THR A 161 -6.16 -15.66 7.05
CA THR A 161 -6.99 -14.75 7.83
C THR A 161 -6.60 -13.30 7.57
N ALA A 162 -7.38 -12.35 8.09
CA ALA A 162 -7.03 -10.94 8.01
C ALA A 162 -5.75 -10.62 8.79
N ASP A 163 -5.49 -11.35 9.87
CA ASP A 163 -4.28 -11.21 10.71
C ASP A 163 -3.04 -11.73 9.98
N ASP A 164 -3.12 -12.88 9.31
CA ASP A 164 -2.01 -13.39 8.50
C ASP A 164 -1.56 -12.35 7.44
N TYR A 165 -2.53 -11.67 6.81
CA TYR A 165 -2.23 -10.59 5.87
C TYR A 165 -1.60 -9.38 6.57
N ARG A 166 -2.01 -9.03 7.79
CA ARG A 166 -1.38 -7.93 8.55
C ARG A 166 0.06 -8.26 8.90
N GLU A 167 0.34 -9.50 9.28
CA GLU A 167 1.70 -9.96 9.60
C GLU A 167 2.62 -9.87 8.38
N ILE A 168 2.16 -10.38 7.23
CA ILE A 168 2.91 -10.28 5.97
C ILE A 168 3.09 -8.81 5.56
N GLU A 169 2.04 -7.98 5.66
CA GLU A 169 2.11 -6.55 5.38
C GLU A 169 3.16 -5.85 6.26
N ALA A 170 3.17 -6.15 7.57
CA ALA A 170 4.11 -5.58 8.53
C ALA A 170 5.55 -6.02 8.25
N LEU A 171 5.76 -7.30 7.93
CA LEU A 171 7.05 -7.86 7.55
C LEU A 171 7.66 -7.07 6.37
N TYR A 172 6.92 -6.90 5.28
CA TYR A 172 7.44 -6.20 4.10
C TYR A 172 7.66 -4.71 4.31
N LYS A 173 6.82 -4.05 5.12
CA LYS A 173 7.06 -2.66 5.52
C LYS A 173 8.34 -2.53 6.34
N SER A 174 8.61 -3.48 7.24
CA SER A 174 9.85 -3.52 8.01
C SER A 174 11.06 -3.73 7.11
N LYS A 175 11.00 -4.71 6.19
CA LYS A 175 12.08 -4.97 5.23
C LYS A 175 12.36 -3.76 4.33
N LEU A 176 11.31 -3.12 3.81
CA LEU A 176 11.46 -1.90 3.01
C LEU A 176 12.14 -0.79 3.83
N LYS A 177 11.69 -0.57 5.06
CA LYS A 177 12.30 0.43 5.95
C LYS A 177 13.79 0.15 6.16
N GLN A 178 14.17 -1.11 6.38
CA GLN A 178 15.57 -1.52 6.57
C GLN A 178 16.46 -1.20 5.37
N ILE A 179 15.98 -1.44 4.14
CA ILE A 179 16.76 -1.19 2.92
C ILE A 179 16.71 0.27 2.45
N THR A 180 15.75 1.07 2.92
CA THR A 180 15.65 2.52 2.61
C THR A 180 16.28 3.44 3.65
N ALA A 181 16.61 2.92 4.84
CA ALA A 181 17.11 3.73 5.96
C ALA A 181 18.64 3.92 5.97
N GLY A 182 19.33 3.49 4.90
CA GLY A 182 20.73 3.86 4.61
C GLY A 182 20.78 5.00 3.61
#